data_AF-A0A4Q9G5R6-F1
#
_entry.id   AF-A0A4Q9G5R6-F1
#
_cell.length_a   1.000
_cell.length_b   1.000
_cell.length_c   1.000
_cell.angle_alpha   90.00
_cell.angle_beta   90.00
_cell.angle_gamma   90.00
#
_symmetry.space_group_name_H-M   'P 1'
#
loop_
_entity.id
_entity.type
_entity.pdbx_description
1 polymer ?
#
loop_
_entity_poly.entity_id
_entity_poly.type
_entity_poly.pdbx_seq_one_letter_code
_entity_poly.pdbx_strand_id
1 'polypeptide(L)'
;MISRRTAMAMGMTLPFARSLEAQEQDVEYSFTILHTNDFHGRHMAFEVAPGNATAHTGDPGGDGTEFQRAGHIGGFAALAAAVAAHRAERGASNVVLVDGGDTFSDDLLGNLTQGEANIRLMNAVGYDFMALGNHDFDYGLDRTRRLSELADFPIRGANVIDDSTGEPLFGEPVRMMEVGGVKVALLALGYHNTPLTGDRKNIDGLSFTSGIEAARRLVPELRREAEVVVVVSHQGKSVDEKLLEEVEGIDLVIGAHSHDLITPPERVGGGWLVQALSDGAMLGQVTIRLRGGAVTEVTGSMHPLWVDEVGEDPEIAALVAELRAPHREALEEVIATAAERIGRQHSSESPFDKLVGRILREETGAEIAFMPGVGYGVSLNAGPITREALTALLPHPTKPATLTLTGAEIREILEQSATNQAPGDPLEAVGGLIQTDGLTWSADLRRPQGERVGEIRVGESVLDPARRYSVVANAGMLEGLHKYDAFKTGQNVTELQRSITDLVEAAFRKVGTVQAPPLGDVTVRQEG
;
A
#
# COMPACT_ATOMS: atom_id res chain seq x y z
N MET A 1 -73.10 65.67 -21.02
CA MET A 1 -72.87 64.22 -20.88
C MET A 1 -71.46 63.91 -21.36
N ILE A 2 -70.68 63.29 -20.49
CA ILE A 2 -69.53 62.42 -20.74
C ILE A 2 -68.28 63.05 -21.40
N SER A 3 -67.38 63.45 -20.50
CA SER A 3 -65.92 63.48 -20.59
C SER A 3 -65.32 62.20 -21.19
N ARG A 4 -64.21 62.32 -21.93
CA ARG A 4 -63.02 61.46 -21.74
C ARG A 4 -61.77 62.11 -22.32
N ARG A 5 -60.84 62.44 -21.41
CA ARG A 5 -59.45 62.80 -21.68
C ARG A 5 -58.65 61.53 -21.97
N THR A 6 -57.80 61.58 -22.98
CA THR A 6 -56.84 60.54 -23.35
C THR A 6 -55.60 60.67 -22.47
N ALA A 7 -55.31 59.66 -21.64
CA ALA A 7 -54.05 59.56 -20.91
C ALA A 7 -53.19 58.50 -21.59
N MET A 8 -51.99 58.89 -22.01
CA MET A 8 -50.97 58.03 -22.61
C MET A 8 -50.18 57.40 -21.46
N ALA A 9 -50.32 56.09 -21.26
CA ALA A 9 -49.54 55.35 -20.26
C ALA A 9 -48.27 54.79 -20.91
N MET A 10 -47.12 55.34 -20.50
CA MET A 10 -45.80 54.79 -20.77
C MET A 10 -45.60 53.55 -19.88
N GLY A 11 -45.60 52.35 -20.46
CA GLY A 11 -45.22 51.12 -19.76
C GLY A 11 -43.70 51.00 -19.70
N MET A 12 -43.10 51.26 -18.54
CA MET A 12 -41.74 50.83 -18.24
C MET A 12 -41.75 49.33 -17.97
N THR A 13 -41.20 48.53 -18.89
CA THR A 13 -40.82 47.14 -18.63
C THR A 13 -39.49 47.14 -17.86
N LEU A 14 -39.55 46.85 -16.56
CA LEU A 14 -38.37 46.54 -15.74
C LEU A 14 -37.85 45.14 -16.10
N PRO A 15 -36.57 44.97 -16.47
CA PRO A 15 -35.96 43.65 -16.62
C PRO A 15 -35.42 43.20 -15.25
N PHE A 16 -36.28 42.66 -14.40
CA PHE A 16 -35.88 42.07 -13.12
C PHE A 16 -36.21 40.57 -13.11
N ALA A 17 -35.58 39.81 -14.02
CA ALA A 17 -35.67 38.35 -14.01
C ALA A 17 -34.46 37.64 -14.65
N ARG A 18 -33.37 38.36 -14.96
CA ARG A 18 -32.17 37.76 -15.58
C ARG A 18 -30.91 37.83 -14.72
N SER A 19 -31.01 38.34 -13.49
CA SER A 19 -29.83 38.64 -12.66
C SER A 19 -29.60 37.68 -11.49
N LEU A 20 -30.46 36.70 -11.25
CA LEU A 20 -30.25 35.71 -10.17
C LEU A 20 -29.51 34.46 -10.69
N GLU A 21 -29.93 33.91 -11.83
CA GLU A 21 -29.26 32.73 -12.43
C GLU A 21 -27.83 33.02 -12.95
N ALA A 22 -27.55 34.27 -13.34
CA ALA A 22 -26.20 34.67 -13.79
C ALA A 22 -25.22 34.93 -12.62
N GLN A 23 -25.71 34.97 -11.37
CA GLN A 23 -24.90 35.31 -10.21
C GLN A 23 -24.41 34.07 -9.43
N GLU A 24 -24.99 32.89 -9.68
CA GLU A 24 -24.53 31.60 -9.11
C GLU A 24 -23.31 31.01 -9.85
N GLN A 25 -22.98 31.48 -11.06
CA GLN A 25 -21.94 30.85 -11.90
C GLN A 25 -20.49 31.28 -11.61
N ASP A 26 -20.25 32.23 -10.70
CA ASP A 26 -18.89 32.75 -10.39
C ASP A 26 -18.49 32.53 -8.92
N VAL A 27 -19.21 31.66 -8.19
CA VAL A 27 -18.83 31.24 -6.84
C VAL A 27 -17.70 30.21 -6.95
N GLU A 28 -16.60 30.49 -6.25
CA GLU A 28 -15.49 29.57 -6.12
C GLU A 28 -15.70 28.70 -4.88
N TYR A 29 -15.67 27.38 -5.08
CA TYR A 29 -15.73 26.39 -4.00
C TYR A 29 -14.35 25.79 -3.78
N SER A 30 -14.03 25.46 -2.54
CA SER A 30 -12.80 24.77 -2.20
C SER A 30 -12.99 23.85 -1.00
N PHE A 31 -12.45 22.64 -1.10
CA PHE A 31 -12.40 21.68 -0.01
C PHE A 31 -11.09 20.90 -0.05
N THR A 32 -10.81 20.19 1.04
CA THR A 32 -9.60 19.41 1.24
C THR A 32 -9.92 17.94 1.43
N ILE A 33 -9.15 17.09 0.77
CA ILE A 33 -9.09 15.65 1.07
C ILE A 33 -7.73 15.40 1.71
N LEU A 34 -7.76 14.91 2.94
CA LEU A 34 -6.63 14.28 3.58
C LEU A 34 -6.63 12.80 3.22
N HIS A 35 -5.46 12.23 3.01
CA HIS A 35 -5.37 10.82 2.68
C HIS A 35 -4.14 10.13 3.26
N THR A 36 -4.31 8.84 3.51
CA THR A 36 -3.28 7.88 3.86
C THR A 36 -3.46 6.61 3.02
N ASN A 37 -2.47 5.73 3.07
CA ASN A 37 -2.49 4.43 2.43
C ASN A 37 -1.41 3.55 3.07
N ASP A 38 -1.55 2.23 2.93
CA ASP A 38 -0.51 1.23 3.23
C ASP A 38 0.03 1.37 4.67
N PHE A 39 -0.88 1.44 5.65
CA PHE A 39 -0.50 1.61 7.06
C PHE A 39 0.29 0.42 7.61
N HIS A 40 0.05 -0.79 7.09
CA HIS A 40 0.72 -2.03 7.51
C HIS A 40 0.77 -2.18 9.05
N GLY A 41 -0.37 -1.87 9.69
CA GLY A 41 -0.56 -2.00 11.13
C GLY A 41 0.31 -1.08 11.98
N ARG A 42 1.02 -0.11 11.39
CA ARG A 42 1.93 0.81 12.08
C ARG A 42 1.18 1.79 12.98
N HIS A 43 0.79 1.29 14.14
CA HIS A 43 -0.04 2.02 15.07
C HIS A 43 0.75 3.02 15.94
N MET A 44 2.07 2.82 16.09
CA MET A 44 3.00 3.72 16.78
C MET A 44 3.99 4.38 15.82
N ALA A 45 4.55 5.50 16.25
CA ALA A 45 5.70 6.09 15.59
C ALA A 45 6.89 5.12 15.60
N PHE A 46 7.70 5.17 14.54
CA PHE A 46 8.90 4.35 14.39
C PHE A 46 10.11 5.22 14.06
N GLU A 47 11.29 4.72 14.39
CA GLU A 47 12.53 5.44 14.15
C GLU A 47 13.05 5.20 12.72
N VAL A 48 13.24 6.30 12.00
CA VAL A 48 13.85 6.33 10.67
C VAL A 48 15.21 7.02 10.71
N ALA A 49 16.00 6.80 9.67
CA ALA A 49 17.25 7.50 9.40
C ALA A 49 17.33 7.77 7.88
N PRO A 50 18.25 8.64 7.43
CA PRO A 50 18.55 8.74 6.00
C PRO A 50 18.95 7.37 5.44
N GLY A 51 18.28 6.97 4.36
CA GLY A 51 18.32 5.65 3.75
C GLY A 51 17.71 4.53 4.60
N ASN A 52 17.48 3.37 3.99
CA ASN A 52 17.18 2.08 4.63
C ASN A 52 16.22 2.18 5.84
N ALA A 53 15.10 2.89 5.68
CA ALA A 53 14.11 3.05 6.75
C ALA A 53 12.94 2.09 6.55
N THR A 54 12.43 2.01 5.33
CA THR A 54 11.33 1.14 4.88
C THR A 54 11.75 0.39 3.63
N ALA A 55 10.95 -0.59 3.19
CA ALA A 55 11.19 -1.37 1.97
C ALA A 55 11.46 -0.51 0.72
N HIS A 56 10.81 0.66 0.61
CA HIS A 56 10.90 1.54 -0.55
C HIS A 56 11.94 2.66 -0.40
N THR A 57 12.22 3.11 0.83
CA THR A 57 13.22 4.17 1.09
C THR A 57 14.65 3.64 1.20
N GLY A 58 14.83 2.31 1.19
CA GLY A 58 16.13 1.65 1.22
C GLY A 58 16.70 1.27 -0.14
N ASP A 59 15.94 1.40 -1.23
CA ASP A 59 16.38 1.00 -2.55
C ASP A 59 17.32 2.05 -3.19
N PRO A 60 18.53 1.66 -3.63
CA PRO A 60 19.46 2.58 -4.26
C PRO A 60 18.96 3.01 -5.64
N GLY A 61 18.95 4.32 -5.90
CA GLY A 61 18.54 4.87 -7.19
C GLY A 61 17.03 4.82 -7.46
N GLY A 62 16.21 4.62 -6.42
CA GLY A 62 14.75 4.79 -6.49
C GLY A 62 14.35 6.23 -6.86
N ASP A 63 13.04 6.48 -6.87
CA ASP A 63 12.39 7.77 -7.22
C ASP A 63 12.79 8.99 -6.36
N GLY A 64 13.77 8.84 -5.47
CA GLY A 64 14.26 9.87 -4.57
C GLY A 64 13.52 9.91 -3.23
N THR A 65 12.65 8.93 -2.95
CA THR A 65 11.95 8.86 -1.67
C THR A 65 12.89 8.42 -0.55
N GLU A 66 13.44 9.39 0.18
CA GLU A 66 14.31 9.19 1.33
C GLU A 66 13.90 10.13 2.49
N PHE A 67 13.94 9.62 3.72
CA PHE A 67 13.82 10.47 4.89
C PHE A 67 15.07 11.34 5.06
N GLN A 68 14.90 12.66 5.10
CA GLN A 68 16.02 13.61 5.11
C GLN A 68 16.79 13.67 6.44
N ARG A 69 16.25 13.06 7.51
CA ARG A 69 16.85 13.08 8.84
C ARG A 69 16.48 11.83 9.63
N ALA A 70 17.22 11.61 10.73
CA ALA A 70 16.84 10.63 11.72
C ALA A 70 15.83 11.21 12.72
N GLY A 71 14.88 10.38 13.16
CA GLY A 71 13.82 10.80 14.08
C GLY A 71 12.71 9.77 14.18
N HIS A 72 11.75 10.02 15.07
CA HIS A 72 10.52 9.23 15.15
C HIS A 72 9.48 9.85 14.23
N ILE A 73 8.82 9.02 13.42
CA ILE A 73 7.82 9.42 12.46
C ILE A 73 6.60 8.49 12.52
N GLY A 74 5.42 9.06 12.25
CA GLY A 74 4.18 8.31 12.02
C GLY A 74 3.45 7.88 13.29
N GLY A 75 2.60 6.86 13.15
CA GLY A 75 1.69 6.38 14.19
C GLY A 75 0.40 7.19 14.28
N PHE A 76 -0.66 6.56 14.80
CA PHE A 76 -2.00 7.17 14.83
C PHE A 76 -2.06 8.45 15.69
N ALA A 77 -1.23 8.58 16.72
CA ALA A 77 -1.23 9.76 17.58
C ALA A 77 -0.69 11.01 16.84
N ALA A 78 0.38 10.87 16.06
CA ALA A 78 0.92 11.96 15.24
C ALA A 78 -0.02 12.28 14.07
N LEU A 79 -0.59 11.24 13.42
CA LEU A 79 -1.61 11.40 12.38
C LEU A 79 -2.80 12.21 12.92
N ALA A 80 -3.34 11.83 14.08
CA ALA A 80 -4.50 12.48 14.68
C ALA A 80 -4.25 13.96 14.97
N ALA A 81 -3.07 14.31 15.50
CA ALA A 81 -2.68 15.69 15.74
C ALA A 81 -2.67 16.50 14.42
N ALA A 82 -2.09 15.94 13.36
CA ALA A 82 -2.05 16.58 12.04
C ALA A 82 -3.45 16.74 11.41
N VAL A 83 -4.28 15.70 11.47
CA VAL A 83 -5.68 15.73 10.99
C VAL A 83 -6.49 16.78 11.75
N ALA A 84 -6.37 16.83 13.08
CA ALA A 84 -7.05 17.81 13.92
C ALA A 84 -6.63 19.24 13.58
N ALA A 85 -5.33 19.48 13.35
CA ALA A 85 -4.81 20.78 12.94
C ALA A 85 -5.41 21.24 11.60
N HIS A 86 -5.49 20.35 10.60
CA HIS A 86 -6.11 20.67 9.31
C HIS A 86 -7.61 20.93 9.43
N ARG A 87 -8.34 20.12 10.19
CA ARG A 87 -9.78 20.33 10.45
C ARG A 87 -10.04 21.67 11.16
N ALA A 88 -9.16 22.07 12.08
CA ALA A 88 -9.25 23.37 12.75
C ALA A 88 -8.94 24.54 11.80
N GLU A 89 -7.93 24.41 10.93
CA GLU A 89 -7.53 25.44 9.97
C GLU A 89 -8.58 25.66 8.86
N ARG A 90 -9.08 24.56 8.28
CA ARG A 90 -9.93 24.57 7.07
C ARG A 90 -11.42 24.58 7.37
N GLY A 91 -11.80 24.24 8.61
CA GLY A 91 -13.16 23.93 9.01
C GLY A 91 -13.51 22.48 8.72
N ALA A 92 -13.96 21.74 9.74
CA ALA A 92 -14.17 20.30 9.67
C ALA A 92 -15.15 19.86 8.55
N SER A 93 -16.14 20.67 8.20
CA SER A 93 -17.08 20.39 7.08
C SER A 93 -16.46 20.49 5.69
N ASN A 94 -15.22 21.00 5.59
CA ASN A 94 -14.48 21.18 4.35
C ASN A 94 -13.33 20.17 4.21
N VAL A 95 -13.22 19.21 5.14
CA VAL A 95 -12.14 18.23 5.18
C VAL A 95 -12.71 16.83 5.23
N VAL A 96 -12.28 15.98 4.31
CA VAL A 96 -12.55 14.54 4.31
C VAL A 96 -11.24 13.81 4.54
N LEU A 97 -11.26 12.71 5.30
CA LEU A 97 -10.10 11.83 5.48
C LEU A 97 -10.38 10.44 4.87
N VAL A 98 -9.55 10.02 3.92
CA VAL A 98 -9.70 8.71 3.24
C VAL A 98 -8.45 7.85 3.38
N ASP A 99 -8.62 6.54 3.28
CA ASP A 99 -7.53 5.56 3.29
C ASP A 99 -7.50 4.68 2.05
N GLY A 100 -6.30 4.45 1.51
CA GLY A 100 -6.08 3.66 0.31
C GLY A 100 -6.19 2.15 0.48
N GLY A 101 -6.18 1.59 1.69
CA GLY A 101 -6.11 0.14 1.92
C GLY A 101 -4.78 -0.32 2.53
N ASP A 102 -4.67 -1.62 2.82
CA ASP A 102 -3.53 -2.29 3.47
C ASP A 102 -3.22 -1.72 4.86
N THR A 103 -4.23 -1.72 5.72
CA THR A 103 -4.18 -1.02 7.02
C THR A 103 -4.21 -1.96 8.22
N PHE A 104 -4.84 -3.13 8.12
CA PHE A 104 -5.18 -3.92 9.32
C PHE A 104 -4.09 -4.89 9.80
N SER A 105 -3.19 -5.33 8.94
CA SER A 105 -2.22 -6.40 9.20
C SER A 105 -0.77 -5.90 9.22
N ASP A 106 0.20 -6.79 8.99
CA ASP A 106 1.63 -6.47 8.88
C ASP A 106 2.36 -5.92 10.13
N ASP A 107 1.74 -6.13 11.29
CA ASP A 107 2.37 -5.92 12.59
C ASP A 107 1.93 -6.95 13.65
N LEU A 108 2.61 -6.95 14.81
CA LEU A 108 2.31 -7.90 15.87
C LEU A 108 1.01 -7.57 16.61
N LEU A 109 0.68 -6.29 16.81
CA LEU A 109 -0.57 -5.92 17.48
C LEU A 109 -1.78 -6.26 16.59
N GLY A 110 -1.71 -5.93 15.30
CA GLY A 110 -2.68 -6.32 14.28
C GLY A 110 -2.84 -7.83 14.25
N ASN A 111 -1.76 -8.62 14.30
CA ASN A 111 -1.87 -10.08 14.38
C ASN A 111 -2.57 -10.58 15.66
N LEU A 112 -2.22 -10.02 16.81
CA LEU A 112 -2.79 -10.43 18.10
C LEU A 112 -4.26 -10.03 18.26
N THR A 113 -4.67 -8.93 17.63
CA THR A 113 -6.04 -8.41 17.64
C THR A 113 -6.82 -8.71 16.36
N GLN A 114 -6.18 -9.38 15.40
CA GLN A 114 -6.68 -9.65 14.06
C GLN A 114 -7.28 -8.38 13.41
N GLY A 115 -6.56 -7.27 13.43
CA GLY A 115 -6.94 -5.98 12.82
C GLY A 115 -7.84 -5.06 13.64
N GLU A 116 -8.38 -5.50 14.78
CA GLU A 116 -9.33 -4.70 15.58
C GLU A 116 -8.71 -3.41 16.13
N ALA A 117 -7.44 -3.46 16.56
CA ALA A 117 -6.76 -2.30 17.07
C ALA A 117 -6.69 -1.17 16.04
N ASN A 118 -6.39 -1.50 14.78
CA ASN A 118 -6.28 -0.54 13.69
C ASN A 118 -7.64 0.10 13.37
N ILE A 119 -8.73 -0.68 13.26
CA ILE A 119 -10.07 -0.12 13.04
C ILE A 119 -10.50 0.81 14.19
N ARG A 120 -10.25 0.42 15.45
CA ARG A 120 -10.59 1.28 16.62
C ARG A 120 -9.83 2.61 16.58
N LEU A 121 -8.57 2.59 16.16
CA LEU A 121 -7.75 3.80 16.00
C LEU A 121 -8.25 4.65 14.83
N MET A 122 -8.58 4.05 13.68
CA MET A 122 -9.16 4.76 12.54
C MET A 122 -10.51 5.41 12.89
N ASN A 123 -11.39 4.72 13.61
CA ASN A 123 -12.65 5.28 14.10
C ASN A 123 -12.39 6.50 15.00
N ALA A 124 -11.40 6.42 15.90
CA ALA A 124 -11.07 7.51 16.81
C ALA A 124 -10.46 8.73 16.10
N VAL A 125 -9.66 8.52 15.04
CA VAL A 125 -9.17 9.63 14.17
C VAL A 125 -10.30 10.22 13.31
N GLY A 126 -11.31 9.40 12.99
CA GLY A 126 -12.50 9.78 12.24
C GLY A 126 -12.26 9.74 10.74
N TYR A 127 -11.86 8.59 10.20
CA TYR A 127 -11.84 8.34 8.76
C TYR A 127 -13.25 8.38 8.16
N ASP A 128 -13.34 8.75 6.89
CA ASP A 128 -14.60 8.86 6.14
C ASP A 128 -14.75 7.77 5.08
N PHE A 129 -13.67 7.20 4.56
CA PHE A 129 -13.77 6.21 3.48
C PHE A 129 -12.48 5.40 3.39
N MET A 130 -12.58 4.14 3.00
CA MET A 130 -11.43 3.28 2.78
C MET A 130 -11.63 2.34 1.59
N ALA A 131 -10.61 2.21 0.75
CA ALA A 131 -10.55 1.15 -0.26
C ALA A 131 -9.98 -0.16 0.34
N LEU A 132 -10.38 -1.30 -0.20
CA LEU A 132 -9.82 -2.61 0.19
C LEU A 132 -8.47 -2.84 -0.46
N GLY A 133 -7.43 -3.04 0.36
CA GLY A 133 -6.15 -3.55 -0.08
C GLY A 133 -6.07 -5.09 -0.05
N ASN A 134 -4.97 -5.65 -0.56
CA ASN A 134 -4.74 -7.09 -0.54
C ASN A 134 -4.50 -7.65 0.87
N HIS A 135 -3.83 -6.89 1.72
CA HIS A 135 -3.48 -7.29 3.09
C HIS A 135 -4.66 -7.15 4.07
N ASP A 136 -5.72 -6.44 3.69
CA ASP A 136 -6.97 -6.38 4.47
C ASP A 136 -7.72 -7.72 4.52
N PHE A 137 -7.27 -8.72 3.75
CA PHE A 137 -7.77 -10.10 3.77
C PHE A 137 -6.88 -11.07 4.55
N ASP A 138 -5.75 -10.67 5.12
CA ASP A 138 -4.78 -11.61 5.73
C ASP A 138 -5.34 -12.47 6.87
N TYR A 139 -6.40 -12.00 7.53
CA TYR A 139 -7.11 -12.75 8.59
C TYR A 139 -8.32 -13.54 8.08
N GLY A 140 -8.47 -13.64 6.77
CA GLY A 140 -9.57 -14.29 6.07
C GLY A 140 -10.81 -13.41 5.93
N LEU A 141 -11.59 -13.68 4.88
CA LEU A 141 -12.78 -12.93 4.51
C LEU A 141 -13.76 -12.71 5.66
N ASP A 142 -14.05 -13.75 6.46
CA ASP A 142 -14.96 -13.61 7.61
C ASP A 142 -14.47 -12.61 8.66
N ARG A 143 -13.15 -12.48 8.85
CA ARG A 143 -12.61 -11.45 9.74
C ARG A 143 -12.69 -10.08 9.06
N THR A 144 -12.36 -9.96 7.78
CA THR A 144 -12.52 -8.72 7.01
C THR A 144 -13.96 -8.20 7.08
N ARG A 145 -14.98 -9.09 6.99
CA ARG A 145 -16.40 -8.71 7.16
C ARG A 145 -16.67 -8.08 8.53
N ARG A 146 -16.19 -8.72 9.61
CA ARG A 146 -16.35 -8.21 10.99
C ARG A 146 -15.60 -6.89 11.23
N LEU A 147 -14.44 -6.70 10.61
CA LEU A 147 -13.70 -5.44 10.68
C LEU A 147 -14.46 -4.32 9.95
N SER A 148 -15.06 -4.62 8.80
CA SER A 148 -15.94 -3.67 8.11
C SER A 148 -17.22 -3.32 8.88
N GLU A 149 -17.75 -4.23 9.69
CA GLU A 149 -18.88 -3.94 10.58
C GLU A 149 -18.49 -3.11 11.80
N LEU A 150 -17.22 -3.17 12.22
CA LEU A 150 -16.68 -2.39 13.33
C LEU A 150 -16.30 -0.96 12.91
N ALA A 151 -15.99 -0.74 11.63
CA ALA A 151 -15.62 0.56 11.11
C ALA A 151 -16.82 1.54 11.14
N ASP A 152 -16.58 2.77 11.61
CA ASP A 152 -17.57 3.86 11.57
C ASP A 152 -17.67 4.51 10.18
N PHE A 153 -16.88 4.00 9.21
CA PHE A 153 -16.79 4.43 7.83
C PHE A 153 -16.90 3.24 6.88
N PRO A 154 -17.39 3.43 5.65
CA PRO A 154 -17.49 2.36 4.67
C PRO A 154 -16.10 1.97 4.13
N ILE A 155 -15.87 0.66 4.13
CA ILE A 155 -14.77 0.00 3.42
C ILE A 155 -15.34 -0.63 2.15
N ARG A 156 -14.72 -0.39 0.98
CA ARG A 156 -15.31 -0.70 -0.34
C ARG A 156 -14.28 -1.19 -1.35
N GLY A 157 -14.76 -1.81 -2.43
CA GLY A 157 -13.96 -2.15 -3.62
C GLY A 157 -14.84 -2.55 -4.81
N ALA A 158 -14.95 -1.70 -5.83
CA ALA A 158 -15.86 -1.89 -6.96
C ALA A 158 -15.54 -3.10 -7.84
N ASN A 159 -14.29 -3.54 -7.81
CA ASN A 159 -13.76 -4.66 -8.58
C ASN A 159 -13.43 -5.89 -7.71
N VAL A 160 -13.77 -5.86 -6.43
CA VAL A 160 -13.74 -7.03 -5.53
C VAL A 160 -15.16 -7.58 -5.46
N ILE A 161 -15.39 -8.71 -6.12
CA ILE A 161 -16.73 -9.26 -6.37
C ILE A 161 -16.97 -10.46 -5.46
N ASP A 162 -18.10 -10.49 -4.76
CA ASP A 162 -18.56 -11.67 -4.04
C ASP A 162 -19.19 -12.64 -5.04
N ASP A 163 -18.55 -13.80 -5.28
CA ASP A 163 -18.95 -14.77 -6.29
C ASP A 163 -20.38 -15.30 -6.09
N SER A 164 -20.90 -15.26 -4.86
CA SER A 164 -22.25 -15.72 -4.54
C SER A 164 -23.34 -14.77 -5.01
N THR A 165 -23.02 -13.48 -5.15
CA THR A 165 -23.96 -12.42 -5.53
C THR A 165 -23.67 -11.85 -6.91
N GLY A 166 -22.42 -11.90 -7.36
CA GLY A 166 -21.94 -11.20 -8.55
C GLY A 166 -21.79 -9.68 -8.35
N GLU A 167 -21.95 -9.19 -7.11
CA GLU A 167 -21.92 -7.78 -6.75
C GLU A 167 -20.63 -7.42 -5.97
N PRO A 168 -20.26 -6.14 -5.90
CA PRO A 168 -19.12 -5.69 -5.10
C PRO A 168 -19.24 -6.08 -3.62
N LEU A 169 -18.12 -6.50 -3.03
CA LEU A 169 -18.01 -6.84 -1.63
C LEU A 169 -18.33 -5.61 -0.75
N PHE A 170 -19.12 -5.83 0.30
CA PHE A 170 -19.64 -4.79 1.22
C PHE A 170 -20.61 -3.76 0.60
N GLY A 171 -21.18 -4.06 -0.56
CA GLY A 171 -22.27 -3.29 -1.15
C GLY A 171 -21.80 -2.16 -2.07
N GLU A 172 -22.57 -1.07 -2.14
CA GLU A 172 -22.32 0.04 -3.07
C GLU A 172 -20.88 0.56 -2.94
N PRO A 173 -20.06 0.49 -4.00
CA PRO A 173 -18.63 0.74 -3.92
C PRO A 173 -18.27 2.24 -3.91
N VAL A 174 -19.29 3.09 -3.79
CA VAL A 174 -19.19 4.54 -3.87
C VAL A 174 -19.76 5.16 -2.60
N ARG A 175 -19.13 6.22 -2.10
CA ARG A 175 -19.72 7.13 -1.13
C ARG A 175 -19.94 8.48 -1.79
N MET A 176 -21.22 8.86 -1.93
CA MET A 176 -21.61 10.22 -2.31
C MET A 176 -21.65 11.10 -1.06
N MET A 177 -21.01 12.26 -1.11
CA MET A 177 -20.99 13.21 0.00
C MET A 177 -20.97 14.66 -0.48
N GLU A 178 -21.37 15.57 0.41
CA GLU A 178 -21.23 17.00 0.18
C GLU A 178 -20.09 17.54 1.05
N VAL A 179 -19.09 18.16 0.42
CA VAL A 179 -17.90 18.71 1.10
C VAL A 179 -17.75 20.17 0.72
N GLY A 180 -17.79 21.07 1.70
CA GLY A 180 -17.73 22.51 1.43
C GLY A 180 -18.81 23.00 0.43
N GLY A 181 -19.97 22.34 0.38
CA GLY A 181 -21.07 22.66 -0.54
C GLY A 181 -20.96 22.02 -1.94
N VAL A 182 -19.97 21.15 -2.17
CA VAL A 182 -19.72 20.47 -3.46
C VAL A 182 -20.07 19.00 -3.34
N LYS A 183 -20.77 18.45 -4.34
CA LYS A 183 -21.05 17.00 -4.40
C LYS A 183 -19.84 16.22 -4.90
N VAL A 184 -19.34 15.32 -4.07
CA VAL A 184 -18.17 14.48 -4.33
C VAL A 184 -18.57 13.01 -4.33
N ALA A 185 -18.16 12.28 -5.36
CA ALA A 185 -18.22 10.83 -5.41
C ALA A 185 -16.85 10.24 -5.06
N LEU A 186 -16.79 9.37 -4.04
CA LEU A 186 -15.61 8.59 -3.69
C LEU A 186 -15.82 7.14 -4.16
N LEU A 187 -15.12 6.71 -5.20
CA LEU A 187 -15.15 5.35 -5.74
C LEU A 187 -13.95 4.55 -5.23
N ALA A 188 -14.18 3.38 -4.62
CA ALA A 188 -13.09 2.49 -4.20
C ALA A 188 -12.72 1.46 -5.28
N LEU A 189 -11.43 1.24 -5.51
CA LEU A 189 -10.90 0.11 -6.29
C LEU A 189 -9.91 -0.68 -5.44
N GLY A 190 -10.08 -2.01 -5.34
CA GLY A 190 -9.15 -2.89 -4.61
C GLY A 190 -8.20 -3.64 -5.52
N TYR A 191 -7.07 -4.14 -5.02
CA TYR A 191 -6.01 -4.68 -5.88
C TYR A 191 -6.43 -5.90 -6.72
N HIS A 192 -6.37 -5.77 -8.06
CA HIS A 192 -6.85 -6.83 -8.96
C HIS A 192 -5.98 -8.10 -8.91
N ASN A 193 -4.71 -7.98 -8.54
CA ASN A 193 -3.77 -9.09 -8.43
C ASN A 193 -3.68 -9.68 -7.00
N THR A 194 -4.65 -9.38 -6.10
CA THR A 194 -4.72 -9.94 -4.74
C THR A 194 -4.54 -11.48 -4.68
N PRO A 195 -5.09 -12.29 -5.61
CA PRO A 195 -4.86 -13.74 -5.64
C PRO A 195 -3.40 -14.19 -5.87
N LEU A 196 -2.49 -13.24 -6.12
CA LEU A 196 -1.06 -13.46 -6.33
C LEU A 196 -0.19 -12.89 -5.20
N THR A 197 -0.75 -12.23 -4.18
CA THR A 197 0.02 -11.54 -3.11
C THR A 197 -0.21 -12.07 -1.70
N GLY A 198 -1.15 -13.00 -1.49
CA GLY A 198 -1.43 -13.61 -0.18
C GLY A 198 -1.89 -15.06 -0.27
N ASP A 199 -2.39 -15.61 0.86
CA ASP A 199 -2.99 -16.95 0.89
C ASP A 199 -4.36 -16.91 0.20
N ARG A 200 -4.53 -17.72 -0.85
CA ARG A 200 -5.77 -17.77 -1.63
C ARG A 200 -6.99 -18.19 -0.81
N LYS A 201 -6.79 -18.98 0.25
CA LYS A 201 -7.88 -19.42 1.13
C LYS A 201 -8.54 -18.25 1.87
N ASN A 202 -7.78 -17.18 2.09
CA ASN A 202 -8.30 -16.00 2.78
C ASN A 202 -9.33 -15.23 1.93
N ILE A 203 -9.31 -15.42 0.63
CA ILE A 203 -10.16 -14.74 -0.36
C ILE A 203 -11.07 -15.72 -1.11
N ASP A 204 -11.24 -16.95 -0.60
CA ASP A 204 -12.12 -17.95 -1.19
C ASP A 204 -13.54 -17.40 -1.36
N GLY A 205 -14.08 -17.51 -2.57
CA GLY A 205 -15.40 -16.99 -2.95
C GLY A 205 -15.41 -15.51 -3.38
N LEU A 206 -14.22 -14.92 -3.59
CA LEU A 206 -14.08 -13.59 -4.19
C LEU A 206 -13.40 -13.66 -5.55
N SER A 207 -13.85 -12.81 -6.47
CA SER A 207 -13.20 -12.52 -7.73
C SER A 207 -12.64 -11.10 -7.75
N PHE A 208 -11.38 -10.95 -8.16
CA PHE A 208 -10.70 -9.66 -8.28
C PHE A 208 -10.62 -9.30 -9.77
N THR A 209 -11.42 -8.33 -10.19
CA THR A 209 -11.58 -7.94 -11.60
C THR A 209 -10.79 -6.65 -11.89
N SER A 210 -10.73 -6.24 -13.17
CA SER A 210 -10.03 -5.00 -13.55
C SER A 210 -10.69 -3.77 -12.92
N GLY A 211 -9.91 -2.99 -12.17
CA GLY A 211 -10.35 -1.69 -11.63
C GLY A 211 -10.67 -0.69 -12.74
N ILE A 212 -9.93 -0.73 -13.86
CA ILE A 212 -10.15 0.13 -15.03
C ILE A 212 -11.53 -0.17 -15.64
N GLU A 213 -11.90 -1.43 -15.84
CA GLU A 213 -13.22 -1.77 -16.38
C GLU A 213 -14.36 -1.42 -15.41
N ALA A 214 -14.14 -1.56 -14.10
CA ALA A 214 -15.10 -1.11 -13.10
C ALA A 214 -15.30 0.41 -13.16
N ALA A 215 -14.22 1.19 -13.26
CA ALA A 215 -14.27 2.64 -13.38
C ALA A 215 -14.94 3.10 -14.69
N ARG A 216 -14.62 2.49 -15.84
CA ARG A 216 -15.30 2.78 -17.13
C ARG A 216 -16.81 2.64 -17.04
N ARG A 217 -17.29 1.66 -16.26
CA ARG A 217 -18.72 1.43 -16.06
C ARG A 217 -19.35 2.50 -15.15
N LEU A 218 -18.70 2.83 -14.04
CA LEU A 218 -19.30 3.62 -12.96
C LEU A 218 -19.10 5.13 -13.13
N VAL A 219 -17.93 5.59 -13.58
CA VAL A 219 -17.57 7.02 -13.66
C VAL A 219 -18.58 7.85 -14.50
N PRO A 220 -19.10 7.38 -15.65
CA PRO A 220 -20.10 8.15 -16.40
C PRO A 220 -21.41 8.43 -15.65
N GLU A 221 -21.80 7.54 -14.73
CA GLU A 221 -22.99 7.73 -13.88
C GLU A 221 -22.65 8.67 -12.73
N LEU A 222 -21.51 8.45 -12.06
CA LEU A 222 -21.03 9.32 -10.98
C LEU A 222 -20.88 10.77 -11.43
N ARG A 223 -20.37 11.01 -12.64
CA ARG A 223 -20.19 12.37 -13.16
C ARG A 223 -21.51 13.10 -13.44
N ARG A 224 -22.64 12.38 -13.57
CA ARG A 224 -23.96 13.02 -13.70
C ARG A 224 -24.51 13.45 -12.34
N GLU A 225 -24.05 12.83 -11.26
CA GLU A 225 -24.59 13.01 -9.91
C GLU A 225 -23.67 13.83 -8.99
N ALA A 226 -22.36 13.81 -9.27
CA ALA A 226 -21.31 14.52 -8.55
C ALA A 226 -20.61 15.56 -9.44
N GLU A 227 -20.11 16.61 -8.79
CA GLU A 227 -19.30 17.65 -9.40
C GLU A 227 -17.81 17.26 -9.44
N VAL A 228 -17.38 16.43 -8.48
CA VAL A 228 -16.04 15.85 -8.39
C VAL A 228 -16.13 14.33 -8.25
N VAL A 229 -15.37 13.61 -9.06
CA VAL A 229 -15.19 12.15 -8.98
C VAL A 229 -13.77 11.85 -8.53
N VAL A 230 -13.65 11.26 -7.35
CA VAL A 230 -12.38 10.81 -6.77
C VAL A 230 -12.38 9.29 -6.73
N VAL A 231 -11.29 8.69 -7.21
CA VAL A 231 -11.04 7.25 -7.06
C VAL A 231 -10.03 7.05 -5.94
N VAL A 232 -10.41 6.30 -4.91
CA VAL A 232 -9.51 5.81 -3.86
C VAL A 232 -9.08 4.40 -4.28
N SER A 233 -7.82 4.24 -4.65
CA SER A 233 -7.33 3.11 -5.42
C SER A 233 -6.23 2.36 -4.70
N HIS A 234 -6.38 1.03 -4.66
CA HIS A 234 -5.33 0.09 -4.27
C HIS A 234 -4.78 -0.67 -5.49
N GLN A 235 -4.75 -0.06 -6.67
CA GLN A 235 -4.26 -0.72 -7.90
C GLN A 235 -2.73 -0.64 -8.05
N GLY A 236 -2.09 0.34 -7.41
CA GLY A 236 -0.69 0.69 -7.63
C GLY A 236 -0.51 1.74 -8.72
N LYS A 237 0.50 2.61 -8.55
CA LYS A 237 0.75 3.78 -9.40
C LYS A 237 0.66 3.52 -10.90
N SER A 238 1.38 2.53 -11.42
CA SER A 238 1.42 2.27 -12.87
C SER A 238 0.03 1.92 -13.48
N VAL A 239 -0.85 1.30 -12.68
CA VAL A 239 -2.22 0.97 -13.09
C VAL A 239 -3.13 2.19 -12.92
N ASP A 240 -2.90 3.01 -11.90
CA ASP A 240 -3.62 4.26 -11.68
C ASP A 240 -3.30 5.32 -12.75
N GLU A 241 -2.07 5.39 -13.23
CA GLU A 241 -1.68 6.20 -14.40
C GLU A 241 -2.46 5.76 -15.63
N LYS A 242 -2.45 4.45 -15.92
CA LYS A 242 -3.22 3.85 -17.02
C LYS A 242 -4.72 4.07 -16.89
N LEU A 243 -5.27 4.00 -15.68
CA LEU A 243 -6.67 4.32 -15.37
C LEU A 243 -7.01 5.76 -15.79
N LEU A 244 -6.19 6.73 -15.40
CA LEU A 244 -6.38 8.15 -15.72
C LEU A 244 -6.23 8.47 -17.21
N GLU A 245 -5.41 7.70 -17.94
CA GLU A 245 -5.28 7.82 -19.39
C GLU A 245 -6.49 7.23 -20.14
N GLU A 246 -7.10 6.17 -19.61
CA GLU A 246 -8.11 5.38 -20.31
C GLU A 246 -9.56 5.69 -19.91
N VAL A 247 -9.79 6.37 -18.77
CA VAL A 247 -11.13 6.64 -18.22
C VAL A 247 -11.33 8.14 -18.01
N GLU A 248 -12.10 8.75 -18.92
CA GLU A 248 -12.48 10.16 -18.81
C GLU A 248 -13.48 10.39 -17.65
N GLY A 249 -13.39 11.57 -17.03
CA GLY A 249 -14.33 12.02 -16.00
C GLY A 249 -13.89 11.78 -14.55
N ILE A 250 -12.73 11.14 -14.35
CA ILE A 250 -12.04 11.08 -13.05
C ILE A 250 -11.28 12.39 -12.84
N ASP A 251 -11.55 13.08 -11.73
CA ASP A 251 -10.80 14.29 -11.38
C ASP A 251 -9.53 13.93 -10.59
N LEU A 252 -9.61 13.04 -9.61
CA LEU A 252 -8.47 12.68 -8.75
C LEU A 252 -8.40 11.18 -8.52
N VAL A 253 -7.21 10.59 -8.61
CA VAL A 253 -6.88 9.29 -8.05
C VAL A 253 -6.01 9.48 -6.82
N ILE A 254 -6.44 8.89 -5.70
CA ILE A 254 -5.65 8.73 -4.48
C ILE A 254 -5.18 7.27 -4.50
N GLY A 255 -3.91 7.07 -4.86
CA GLY A 255 -3.29 5.75 -5.00
C GLY A 255 -2.81 5.15 -3.67
N ALA A 256 -2.42 3.89 -3.74
CA ALA A 256 -1.89 3.04 -2.66
C ALA A 256 -1.11 1.86 -3.28
N HIS A 257 -0.81 0.81 -2.51
CA HIS A 257 -0.19 -0.47 -2.92
C HIS A 257 1.29 -0.40 -3.31
N SER A 258 1.68 0.57 -4.14
CA SER A 258 3.06 0.71 -4.63
C SER A 258 3.95 1.58 -3.75
N HIS A 259 3.38 2.16 -2.68
CA HIS A 259 4.04 3.02 -1.69
C HIS A 259 4.81 4.21 -2.27
N ASP A 260 4.39 4.74 -3.42
CA ASP A 260 5.01 5.92 -4.01
C ASP A 260 4.78 7.17 -3.15
N LEU A 261 5.74 8.09 -3.16
CA LEU A 261 5.56 9.45 -2.66
C LEU A 261 5.26 10.39 -3.82
N ILE A 262 3.97 10.62 -4.12
CA ILE A 262 3.57 11.46 -5.24
C ILE A 262 3.17 12.85 -4.74
N THR A 263 4.14 13.77 -4.78
CA THR A 263 3.93 15.19 -4.46
C THR A 263 4.89 16.11 -5.24
N PRO A 264 4.42 17.23 -5.83
CA PRO A 264 3.03 17.69 -5.88
C PRO A 264 2.12 16.75 -6.69
N PRO A 265 0.78 16.93 -6.69
CA PRO A 265 -0.12 16.11 -7.49
C PRO A 265 0.31 16.04 -8.95
N GLU A 266 0.46 14.83 -9.48
CA GLU A 266 0.89 14.59 -10.84
C GLU A 266 -0.30 14.64 -11.79
N ARG A 267 -0.15 15.30 -12.94
CA ARG A 267 -1.23 15.40 -13.92
C ARG A 267 -1.10 14.28 -14.96
N VAL A 268 -2.01 13.33 -14.92
CA VAL A 268 -2.04 12.16 -15.83
C VAL A 268 -3.38 12.15 -16.54
N GLY A 269 -3.35 12.04 -17.88
CA GLY A 269 -4.55 12.12 -18.70
C GLY A 269 -5.41 13.35 -18.39
N GLY A 270 -6.67 13.12 -18.00
CA GLY A 270 -7.64 14.17 -17.66
C GLY A 270 -7.60 14.67 -16.21
N GLY A 271 -6.98 13.93 -15.29
CA GLY A 271 -7.06 14.14 -13.84
C GLY A 271 -5.70 14.27 -13.15
N TRP A 272 -5.71 14.08 -11.84
CA TRP A 272 -4.52 14.14 -10.99
C TRP A 272 -4.31 12.85 -10.20
N LEU A 273 -3.05 12.54 -9.87
CA LEU A 273 -2.63 11.40 -9.07
C LEU A 273 -1.83 11.88 -7.85
N VAL A 274 -2.12 11.28 -6.69
CA VAL A 274 -1.39 11.46 -5.43
C VAL A 274 -1.27 10.14 -4.69
N GLN A 275 -0.26 10.01 -3.82
CA GLN A 275 -0.04 8.85 -2.96
C GLN A 275 0.88 9.23 -1.80
N ALA A 276 0.63 8.71 -0.60
CA ALA A 276 1.24 9.15 0.65
C ALA A 276 2.23 8.14 1.24
N LEU A 277 3.17 7.63 0.43
CA LEU A 277 4.18 6.67 0.87
C LEU A 277 3.51 5.46 1.56
N SER A 278 3.90 5.10 2.78
CA SER A 278 3.38 3.96 3.56
C SER A 278 3.67 4.12 5.05
N ASP A 279 3.31 3.09 5.84
CA ASP A 279 3.67 2.89 7.24
C ASP A 279 3.14 3.99 8.18
N GLY A 280 2.13 4.74 7.73
CA GLY A 280 1.63 5.91 8.44
C GLY A 280 2.68 7.01 8.61
N ALA A 281 3.69 7.08 7.74
CA ALA A 281 4.78 8.06 7.84
C ALA A 281 4.40 9.45 7.31
N MET A 282 3.40 9.51 6.41
CA MET A 282 2.97 10.73 5.73
C MET A 282 1.46 10.92 5.87
N LEU A 283 1.03 12.18 5.92
CA LEU A 283 -0.35 12.58 5.68
C LEU A 283 -0.41 13.37 4.37
N GLY A 284 -1.11 12.84 3.37
CA GLY A 284 -1.35 13.55 2.14
C GLY A 284 -2.47 14.57 2.30
N GLN A 285 -2.30 15.74 1.69
CA GLN A 285 -3.30 16.80 1.64
C GLN A 285 -3.49 17.24 0.19
N VAL A 286 -4.73 17.16 -0.30
CA VAL A 286 -5.13 17.70 -1.60
C VAL A 286 -6.22 18.73 -1.41
N THR A 287 -6.06 19.90 -2.00
CA THR A 287 -7.09 20.94 -2.08
C THR A 287 -7.61 21.02 -3.50
N ILE A 288 -8.92 20.82 -3.64
CA ILE A 288 -9.62 20.93 -4.92
C ILE A 288 -10.35 22.27 -4.94
N ARG A 289 -10.21 23.01 -6.04
CA ARG A 289 -10.95 24.25 -6.30
C ARG A 289 -11.85 24.07 -7.52
N LEU A 290 -13.08 24.55 -7.38
CA LEU A 290 -14.10 24.51 -8.43
C LEU A 290 -14.60 25.92 -8.75
N ARG A 291 -14.91 26.13 -10.03
CA ARG A 291 -15.66 27.30 -10.50
C ARG A 291 -16.68 26.87 -11.55
N GLY A 292 -17.94 27.27 -11.37
CA GLY A 292 -19.03 26.91 -12.27
C GLY A 292 -19.27 25.41 -12.40
N GLY A 293 -19.02 24.63 -11.33
CA GLY A 293 -19.19 23.18 -11.30
C GLY A 293 -18.08 22.36 -11.97
N ALA A 294 -16.97 23.01 -12.37
CA ALA A 294 -15.80 22.34 -12.95
C ALA A 294 -14.57 22.52 -12.04
N VAL A 295 -13.77 21.46 -11.91
CA VAL A 295 -12.46 21.52 -11.23
C VAL A 295 -11.52 22.41 -12.04
N THR A 296 -11.07 23.50 -11.43
CA THR A 296 -10.14 24.45 -12.05
C THR A 296 -8.71 24.24 -11.60
N GLU A 297 -8.52 23.71 -10.39
CA GLU A 297 -7.19 23.52 -9.81
C GLU A 297 -7.22 22.40 -8.77
N VAL A 298 -6.17 21.59 -8.80
CA VAL A 298 -5.85 20.61 -7.76
C VAL A 298 -4.42 20.90 -7.30
N THR A 299 -4.27 21.21 -6.02
CA THR A 299 -2.98 21.43 -5.37
C THR A 299 -2.82 20.46 -4.23
N GLY A 300 -1.60 20.11 -3.86
CA GLY A 300 -1.39 19.21 -2.75
C GLY A 300 0.01 19.28 -2.17
N SER A 301 0.14 18.71 -0.99
CA SER A 301 1.38 18.59 -0.23
C SER A 301 1.36 17.29 0.57
N MET A 302 2.54 16.73 0.81
CA MET A 302 2.74 15.63 1.76
C MET A 302 3.31 16.18 3.05
N HIS A 303 2.72 15.77 4.17
CA HIS A 303 3.12 16.18 5.50
C HIS A 303 3.78 15.00 6.20
N PRO A 304 5.13 14.97 6.32
CA PRO A 304 5.81 13.97 7.13
C PRO A 304 5.36 14.08 8.58
N LEU A 305 4.96 12.97 9.17
CA LEU A 305 4.41 12.92 10.54
C LEU A 305 5.53 12.85 11.58
N TRP A 306 6.49 13.77 11.51
CA TRP A 306 7.61 13.85 12.46
C TRP A 306 7.06 14.20 13.85
N VAL A 307 7.25 13.30 14.81
CA VAL A 307 6.67 13.43 16.16
C VAL A 307 7.10 14.73 16.84
N ASP A 308 8.34 15.18 16.61
CA ASP A 308 8.87 16.42 17.17
C ASP A 308 8.41 17.71 16.45
N GLU A 309 7.74 17.59 15.30
CA GLU A 309 7.17 18.73 14.56
C GLU A 309 5.64 18.79 14.69
N VAL A 310 4.95 17.66 14.49
CA VAL A 310 3.48 17.61 14.51
C VAL A 310 2.92 17.35 15.91
N GLY A 311 3.73 16.81 16.82
CA GLY A 311 3.28 16.38 18.15
C GLY A 311 2.43 15.11 18.09
N GLU A 312 1.80 14.78 19.21
CA GLU A 312 0.92 13.62 19.34
C GLU A 312 -0.40 14.02 19.99
N ASP A 313 -1.50 13.48 19.49
CA ASP A 313 -2.80 13.62 20.13
C ASP A 313 -2.83 12.76 21.41
N PRO A 314 -3.08 13.36 22.60
CA PRO A 314 -3.00 12.65 23.86
C PRO A 314 -4.11 11.61 24.06
N GLU A 315 -5.28 11.79 23.45
CA GLU A 315 -6.39 10.84 23.55
C GLU A 315 -6.10 9.60 22.70
N ILE A 316 -5.58 9.80 21.49
CA ILE A 316 -5.18 8.71 20.62
C ILE A 316 -3.95 7.98 21.17
N ALA A 317 -2.96 8.69 21.72
CA ALA A 317 -1.82 8.06 22.40
C ALA A 317 -2.28 7.19 23.59
N ALA A 318 -3.29 7.63 24.35
CA ALA A 318 -3.89 6.83 25.42
C ALA A 318 -4.61 5.59 24.89
N LEU A 319 -5.35 5.69 23.78
CA LEU A 319 -6.01 4.56 23.13
C LEU A 319 -4.99 3.54 22.59
N VAL A 320 -3.91 3.99 21.99
CA VAL A 320 -2.78 3.12 21.59
C VAL A 320 -2.23 2.36 22.81
N ALA A 321 -1.99 3.07 23.92
CA ALA A 321 -1.49 2.44 25.13
C ALA A 321 -2.49 1.42 25.74
N GLU A 322 -3.80 1.70 25.69
CA GLU A 322 -4.88 0.80 26.10
C GLU A 322 -4.88 -0.49 25.27
N LEU A 323 -4.87 -0.37 23.94
CA LEU A 323 -4.91 -1.50 23.01
C LEU A 323 -3.67 -2.40 23.13
N ARG A 324 -2.50 -1.80 23.42
CA ARG A 324 -1.25 -2.54 23.63
C ARG A 324 -1.16 -3.23 24.98
N ALA A 325 -1.80 -2.69 26.02
CA ALA A 325 -1.60 -3.13 27.41
C ALA A 325 -1.78 -4.65 27.62
N PRO A 326 -2.80 -5.33 27.04
CA PRO A 326 -2.96 -6.79 27.19
C PRO A 326 -1.87 -7.62 26.51
N HIS A 327 -1.14 -7.04 25.57
CA HIS A 327 -0.18 -7.71 24.69
C HIS A 327 1.27 -7.29 24.94
N ARG A 328 1.50 -6.36 25.88
CA ARG A 328 2.79 -5.69 26.08
C ARG A 328 3.95 -6.66 26.27
N GLU A 329 3.75 -7.71 27.05
CA GLU A 329 4.78 -8.74 27.27
C GLU A 329 5.25 -9.37 25.96
N ALA A 330 4.33 -9.70 25.04
CA ALA A 330 4.67 -10.28 23.76
C ALA A 330 5.27 -9.24 22.79
N LEU A 331 4.76 -8.00 22.79
CA LEU A 331 5.20 -6.93 21.89
C LEU A 331 6.62 -6.46 22.20
N GLU A 332 6.90 -6.24 23.48
CA GLU A 332 8.16 -5.62 23.96
C GLU A 332 9.23 -6.66 24.31
N GLU A 333 8.97 -7.94 24.13
CA GLU A 333 9.96 -8.99 24.39
C GLU A 333 11.18 -8.81 23.48
N VAL A 334 12.34 -8.57 24.09
CA VAL A 334 13.63 -8.46 23.40
C VAL A 334 14.16 -9.87 23.09
N ILE A 335 14.38 -10.15 21.82
CA ILE A 335 14.82 -11.46 21.33
C ILE A 335 16.29 -11.49 20.93
N ALA A 336 16.87 -10.33 20.60
CA ALA A 336 18.27 -10.14 20.23
C ALA A 336 18.65 -8.65 20.26
N THR A 337 19.88 -8.33 19.84
CA THR A 337 20.37 -6.98 19.60
C THR A 337 20.91 -6.87 18.17
N ALA A 338 20.52 -5.87 17.40
CA ALA A 338 21.16 -5.55 16.11
C ALA A 338 22.42 -4.70 16.35
N ALA A 339 23.55 -5.10 15.76
CA ALA A 339 24.81 -4.35 15.87
C ALA A 339 24.78 -3.04 15.07
N GLU A 340 24.05 -3.04 13.97
CA GLU A 340 23.79 -1.89 13.09
C GLU A 340 22.34 -1.93 12.60
N ARG A 341 21.93 -0.90 11.85
CA ARG A 341 20.63 -0.91 11.17
C ARG A 341 20.63 -1.98 10.07
N ILE A 342 19.61 -2.84 10.06
CA ILE A 342 19.42 -3.90 9.05
C ILE A 342 18.20 -3.53 8.21
N GLY A 343 18.47 -3.12 6.98
CA GLY A 343 17.46 -2.65 6.03
C GLY A 343 16.59 -3.76 5.44
N ARG A 344 15.45 -3.36 4.87
CA ARG A 344 14.69 -4.12 3.88
C ARG A 344 14.63 -3.33 2.58
N GLN A 345 14.82 -4.02 1.45
CA GLN A 345 14.73 -3.47 0.11
C GLN A 345 13.68 -4.23 -0.70
N HIS A 346 12.95 -3.51 -1.55
CA HIS A 346 11.91 -4.09 -2.41
C HIS A 346 12.45 -4.46 -3.79
N SER A 347 13.24 -3.57 -4.39
CA SER A 347 13.68 -3.64 -5.80
C SER A 347 15.17 -3.96 -5.97
N SER A 348 15.89 -4.14 -4.86
CA SER A 348 17.31 -4.49 -4.81
C SER A 348 17.60 -5.55 -3.73
N GLU A 349 18.88 -5.91 -3.55
CA GLU A 349 19.29 -6.92 -2.57
C GLU A 349 19.03 -6.44 -1.13
N SER A 350 18.16 -7.16 -0.42
CA SER A 350 17.75 -6.85 0.94
C SER A 350 18.65 -7.58 1.97
N PRO A 351 19.36 -6.86 2.87
CA PRO A 351 20.19 -7.49 3.88
C PRO A 351 19.36 -8.27 4.90
N PHE A 352 18.15 -7.81 5.24
CA PHE A 352 17.26 -8.57 6.11
C PHE A 352 16.80 -9.88 5.45
N ASP A 353 16.29 -9.82 4.22
CA ASP A 353 15.75 -11.04 3.58
C ASP A 353 16.86 -12.02 3.19
N LYS A 354 18.06 -11.54 2.87
CA LYS A 354 19.26 -12.36 2.73
C LYS A 354 19.66 -13.06 4.03
N LEU A 355 19.60 -12.35 5.17
CA LEU A 355 19.84 -12.93 6.48
C LEU A 355 18.82 -14.04 6.79
N VAL A 356 17.54 -13.82 6.49
CA VAL A 356 16.49 -14.84 6.62
C VAL A 356 16.80 -16.05 5.73
N GLY A 357 17.14 -15.82 4.46
CA GLY A 357 17.53 -16.88 3.53
C GLY A 357 18.69 -17.73 4.05
N ARG A 358 19.73 -17.09 4.62
CA ARG A 358 20.84 -17.81 5.26
C ARG A 358 20.38 -18.67 6.42
N ILE A 359 19.56 -18.13 7.33
CA ILE A 359 19.03 -18.88 8.48
C ILE A 359 18.26 -20.12 7.99
N LEU A 360 17.43 -19.97 6.96
CA LEU A 360 16.67 -21.08 6.39
C LEU A 360 17.58 -22.14 5.78
N ARG A 361 18.65 -21.76 5.08
CA ARG A 361 19.66 -22.71 4.56
C ARG A 361 20.40 -23.43 5.66
N GLU A 362 20.82 -22.72 6.70
CA GLU A 362 21.51 -23.32 7.85
C GLU A 362 20.62 -24.33 8.60
N GLU A 363 19.33 -24.02 8.77
CA GLU A 363 18.36 -24.91 9.41
C GLU A 363 18.08 -26.17 8.58
N THR A 364 18.05 -26.04 7.25
CA THR A 364 17.60 -27.12 6.35
C THR A 364 18.73 -27.88 5.65
N GLY A 365 19.93 -27.31 5.58
CA GLY A 365 21.03 -27.78 4.75
C GLY A 365 20.83 -27.53 3.25
N ALA A 366 19.89 -26.67 2.85
CA ALA A 366 19.64 -26.35 1.45
C ALA A 366 20.79 -25.55 0.81
N GLU A 367 21.05 -25.80 -0.48
CA GLU A 367 22.08 -25.08 -1.23
C GLU A 367 21.69 -23.63 -1.52
N ILE A 368 20.39 -23.35 -1.68
CA ILE A 368 19.85 -22.05 -2.07
C ILE A 368 18.62 -21.72 -1.23
N ALA A 369 18.44 -20.46 -0.87
CA ALA A 369 17.20 -19.93 -0.30
C ALA A 369 16.55 -18.90 -1.21
N PHE A 370 15.22 -18.91 -1.24
CA PHE A 370 14.39 -17.88 -1.85
C PHE A 370 13.38 -17.32 -0.87
N MET A 371 13.34 -16.00 -0.76
CA MET A 371 12.31 -15.24 -0.08
C MET A 371 11.57 -14.37 -1.11
N PRO A 372 10.25 -14.19 -0.98
CA PRO A 372 9.54 -13.28 -1.87
C PRO A 372 10.02 -11.86 -1.62
N GLY A 373 10.25 -11.09 -2.69
CA GLY A 373 10.40 -9.64 -2.58
C GLY A 373 9.05 -9.03 -2.24
N VAL A 374 8.94 -8.41 -1.06
CA VAL A 374 7.71 -7.78 -0.54
C VAL A 374 7.92 -6.28 -0.36
N GLY A 375 6.84 -5.51 -0.45
CA GLY A 375 6.86 -4.04 -0.40
C GLY A 375 6.68 -3.43 1.00
N TYR A 376 6.41 -4.25 2.02
CA TYR A 376 6.15 -3.78 3.37
C TYR A 376 7.31 -4.02 4.35
N GLY A 377 7.27 -3.27 5.45
CA GLY A 377 8.12 -3.47 6.62
C GLY A 377 9.16 -2.38 6.83
N VAL A 378 9.48 -2.18 8.11
CA VAL A 378 10.41 -1.17 8.61
C VAL A 378 11.71 -1.84 9.06
N SER A 379 12.82 -1.18 8.78
CA SER A 379 14.16 -1.69 9.07
C SER A 379 14.41 -1.88 10.56
N LEU A 380 15.22 -2.87 10.92
CA LEU A 380 15.67 -3.05 12.31
C LEU A 380 16.69 -1.98 12.65
N ASN A 381 16.46 -1.25 13.74
CA ASN A 381 17.41 -0.26 14.24
C ASN A 381 18.54 -0.92 15.04
N ALA A 382 19.68 -0.26 15.12
CA ALA A 382 20.76 -0.70 15.99
C ALA A 382 20.28 -0.69 17.46
N GLY A 383 20.60 -1.74 18.22
CA GLY A 383 20.11 -1.93 19.58
C GLY A 383 19.10 -3.08 19.71
N PRO A 384 18.24 -3.06 20.75
CA PRO A 384 17.34 -4.19 21.03
C PRO A 384 16.37 -4.49 19.88
N ILE A 385 16.30 -5.76 19.49
CA ILE A 385 15.30 -6.29 18.56
C ILE A 385 14.17 -6.87 19.40
N THR A 386 12.99 -6.28 19.33
CA THR A 386 11.76 -6.84 19.94
C THR A 386 11.07 -7.80 18.99
N ARG A 387 10.16 -8.64 19.51
CA ARG A 387 9.26 -9.46 18.67
C ARG A 387 8.40 -8.60 17.75
N GLU A 388 7.93 -7.44 18.23
CA GLU A 388 7.18 -6.50 17.41
C GLU A 388 8.01 -5.95 16.23
N ALA A 389 9.27 -5.60 16.47
CA ALA A 389 10.18 -5.14 15.41
C ALA A 389 10.47 -6.25 14.39
N LEU A 390 10.67 -7.49 14.82
CA LEU A 390 10.84 -8.62 13.90
C LEU A 390 9.57 -8.90 13.09
N THR A 391 8.41 -8.87 13.74
CA THR A 391 7.11 -9.16 13.10
C THR A 391 6.76 -8.10 12.06
N ALA A 392 7.21 -6.85 12.21
CA ALA A 392 7.09 -5.82 11.17
C ALA A 392 7.74 -6.22 9.84
N LEU A 393 8.74 -7.10 9.87
CA LEU A 393 9.42 -7.61 8.69
C LEU A 393 8.93 -9.02 8.31
N LEU A 394 8.47 -9.83 9.26
CA LEU A 394 7.94 -11.18 9.02
C LEU A 394 6.55 -11.33 9.68
N PRO A 395 5.52 -10.64 9.16
CA PRO A 395 4.23 -10.56 9.84
C PRO A 395 3.40 -11.82 9.69
N HIS A 396 3.52 -12.52 8.56
CA HIS A 396 2.74 -13.71 8.31
C HIS A 396 3.40 -14.95 8.91
N PRO A 397 2.66 -15.85 9.57
CA PRO A 397 3.18 -17.10 10.12
C PRO A 397 3.42 -18.16 9.03
N THR A 398 3.91 -17.74 7.86
CA THR A 398 4.16 -18.59 6.70
C THR A 398 5.31 -19.54 6.98
N LYS A 399 5.16 -20.80 6.56
CA LYS A 399 6.19 -21.82 6.72
C LYS A 399 7.15 -21.82 5.53
N PRO A 400 8.40 -22.23 5.72
CA PRO A 400 9.28 -22.56 4.60
C PRO A 400 9.03 -24.00 4.14
N ALA A 401 9.35 -24.27 2.88
CA ALA A 401 9.38 -25.61 2.31
C ALA A 401 10.72 -25.86 1.64
N THR A 402 11.28 -27.06 1.85
CA THR A 402 12.41 -27.53 1.04
C THR A 402 11.90 -28.24 -0.20
N LEU A 403 12.64 -28.12 -1.29
CA LEU A 403 12.34 -28.75 -2.56
C LEU A 403 13.62 -28.92 -3.40
N THR A 404 13.52 -29.66 -4.48
CA THR A 404 14.57 -29.85 -5.47
C THR A 404 14.17 -29.20 -6.78
N LEU A 405 15.02 -28.29 -7.27
CA LEU A 405 14.87 -27.62 -8.56
C LEU A 405 16.08 -27.90 -9.45
N THR A 406 15.87 -27.93 -10.76
CA THR A 406 16.93 -27.93 -11.76
C THR A 406 17.51 -26.52 -11.94
N GLY A 407 18.74 -26.42 -12.46
CA GLY A 407 19.31 -25.12 -12.80
C GLY A 407 18.48 -24.35 -13.84
N ALA A 408 17.79 -25.04 -14.74
CA ALA A 408 16.87 -24.40 -15.68
C ALA A 408 15.67 -23.73 -14.98
N GLU A 409 15.04 -24.42 -14.02
CA GLU A 409 13.93 -23.87 -13.22
C GLU A 409 14.39 -22.70 -12.35
N ILE A 410 15.60 -22.77 -11.76
CA ILE A 410 16.19 -21.65 -11.01
C ILE A 410 16.35 -20.41 -11.91
N ARG A 411 16.84 -20.58 -13.14
CA ARG A 411 16.94 -19.47 -14.10
C ARG A 411 15.57 -18.87 -14.42
N GLU A 412 14.56 -19.72 -14.63
CA GLU A 412 13.19 -19.28 -14.91
C GLU A 412 12.62 -18.43 -13.76
N ILE A 413 12.85 -18.84 -12.51
CA ILE A 413 12.46 -18.06 -11.32
C ILE A 413 13.12 -16.68 -11.31
N LEU A 414 14.41 -16.59 -11.62
CA LEU A 414 15.13 -15.32 -11.65
C LEU A 414 14.69 -14.43 -12.83
N GLU A 415 14.38 -15.01 -13.99
CA GLU A 415 13.81 -14.28 -15.14
C GLU A 415 12.40 -13.76 -14.82
N GLN A 416 11.58 -14.53 -14.09
CA GLN A 416 10.29 -14.06 -13.60
C GLN A 416 10.47 -12.90 -12.62
N SER A 417 11.46 -12.95 -11.73
CA SER A 417 11.75 -11.83 -10.84
C SER A 417 12.16 -10.58 -11.60
N ALA A 418 13.01 -10.71 -12.62
CA ALA A 418 13.35 -9.59 -13.51
C ALA A 418 12.15 -9.10 -14.32
N THR A 419 11.16 -9.96 -14.60
CA THR A 419 9.90 -9.58 -15.25
C THR A 419 9.01 -8.78 -14.31
N ASN A 420 8.86 -9.20 -13.06
CA ASN A 420 8.08 -8.50 -12.03
C ASN A 420 8.59 -7.06 -11.78
N GLN A 421 9.90 -6.84 -11.90
CA GLN A 421 10.51 -5.51 -11.74
C GLN A 421 10.25 -4.55 -12.91
N ALA A 422 9.96 -5.08 -14.10
CA ALA A 422 9.67 -4.28 -15.29
C ALA A 422 8.71 -5.05 -16.20
N PRO A 423 7.43 -5.16 -15.81
CA PRO A 423 6.43 -5.85 -16.59
C PRO A 423 6.17 -5.09 -17.90
N GLY A 424 5.78 -5.81 -18.95
CA GLY A 424 5.48 -5.18 -20.24
C GLY A 424 4.10 -4.49 -20.26
N ASP A 425 3.25 -4.87 -19.32
CA ASP A 425 1.90 -4.32 -19.10
C ASP A 425 1.77 -3.98 -17.60
N PRO A 426 1.40 -2.75 -17.22
CA PRO A 426 1.15 -2.38 -15.83
C PRO A 426 0.19 -3.30 -15.07
N LEU A 427 -0.81 -3.88 -15.75
CA LEU A 427 -1.75 -4.84 -15.12
C LEU A 427 -1.06 -6.15 -14.71
N GLU A 428 0.14 -6.42 -15.23
CA GLU A 428 0.91 -7.60 -14.88
C GLU A 428 1.86 -7.35 -13.70
N ALA A 429 1.94 -6.12 -13.17
CA ALA A 429 2.79 -5.77 -12.03
C ALA A 429 2.38 -6.55 -10.79
N VAL A 430 3.36 -7.20 -10.14
CA VAL A 430 3.18 -7.93 -8.88
C VAL A 430 4.52 -8.22 -8.21
N GLY A 431 4.59 -7.98 -6.89
CA GLY A 431 5.74 -8.33 -6.06
C GLY A 431 7.02 -7.55 -6.39
N GLY A 432 8.06 -7.80 -5.57
CA GLY A 432 9.38 -7.19 -5.71
C GLY A 432 10.43 -8.14 -6.28
N LEU A 433 11.68 -7.70 -6.21
CA LEU A 433 12.85 -8.51 -6.54
C LEU A 433 12.93 -9.72 -5.60
N ILE A 434 13.03 -10.92 -6.14
CA ILE A 434 13.20 -12.14 -5.35
C ILE A 434 14.51 -12.05 -4.56
N GLN A 435 14.43 -12.35 -3.27
CA GLN A 435 15.57 -12.27 -2.37
C GLN A 435 16.21 -13.64 -2.25
N THR A 436 17.54 -13.68 -2.34
CA THR A 436 18.29 -14.94 -2.47
C THR A 436 19.46 -15.01 -1.50
N ASP A 437 19.75 -16.20 -0.98
CA ASP A 437 21.04 -16.54 -0.36
C ASP A 437 21.57 -17.86 -0.94
N GLY A 438 22.88 -17.97 -1.11
CA GLY A 438 23.54 -19.15 -1.68
C GLY A 438 23.78 -19.12 -3.20
N LEU A 439 23.39 -18.04 -3.87
CA LEU A 439 23.70 -17.81 -5.28
C LEU A 439 24.08 -16.35 -5.53
N THR A 440 24.83 -16.13 -6.61
CA THR A 440 25.07 -14.80 -7.17
C THR A 440 24.49 -14.71 -8.58
N TRP A 441 23.90 -13.57 -8.92
CA TRP A 441 23.27 -13.35 -10.21
C TRP A 441 23.14 -11.86 -10.55
N SER A 442 22.82 -11.58 -11.82
CA SER A 442 22.55 -10.23 -12.28
C SER A 442 21.38 -10.20 -13.24
N ALA A 443 20.67 -9.07 -13.28
CA ALA A 443 19.61 -8.79 -14.23
C ALA A 443 19.85 -7.47 -14.96
N ASP A 444 19.56 -7.44 -16.26
CA ASP A 444 19.54 -6.23 -17.08
C ASP A 444 18.14 -6.04 -17.65
N LEU A 445 17.34 -5.16 -17.02
CA LEU A 445 15.92 -4.97 -17.34
C LEU A 445 15.69 -4.33 -18.73
N ARG A 446 16.76 -3.78 -19.33
CA ARG A 446 16.76 -3.20 -20.68
C ARG A 446 16.75 -4.28 -21.76
N ARG A 447 17.05 -5.54 -21.41
CA ARG A 447 16.98 -6.67 -22.34
C ARG A 447 15.54 -7.19 -22.46
N PRO A 448 15.21 -7.87 -23.58
CA PRO A 448 13.92 -8.54 -23.73
C PRO A 448 13.63 -9.49 -22.57
N GLN A 449 12.36 -9.57 -22.15
CA GLN A 449 11.91 -10.53 -21.13
C GLN A 449 12.32 -11.97 -21.53
N GLY A 450 12.77 -12.75 -20.55
CA GLY A 450 13.33 -14.09 -20.77
C GLY A 450 14.81 -14.11 -21.15
N GLU A 451 15.42 -12.94 -21.36
CA GLU A 451 16.87 -12.79 -21.59
C GLU A 451 17.51 -11.78 -20.61
N ARG A 452 16.85 -11.44 -19.50
CA ARG A 452 17.32 -10.40 -18.58
C ARG A 452 18.40 -10.90 -17.64
N VAL A 453 18.40 -12.18 -17.29
CA VAL A 453 19.30 -12.77 -16.28
C VAL A 453 20.63 -13.20 -16.89
N GLY A 454 21.72 -12.70 -16.30
CA GLY A 454 23.09 -12.99 -16.69
C GLY A 454 23.61 -14.35 -16.22
N GLU A 455 24.90 -14.39 -15.90
CA GLU A 455 25.52 -15.56 -15.26
C GLU A 455 24.95 -15.74 -13.85
N ILE A 456 24.63 -16.99 -13.50
CA ILE A 456 24.18 -17.39 -12.17
C ILE A 456 25.25 -18.33 -11.62
N ARG A 457 25.70 -18.11 -10.38
CA ARG A 457 26.67 -18.97 -9.69
C ARG A 457 26.11 -19.49 -8.38
N VAL A 458 26.39 -20.74 -8.05
CA VAL A 458 26.10 -21.36 -6.75
C VAL A 458 27.45 -21.69 -6.11
N GLY A 459 27.83 -20.91 -5.10
CA GLY A 459 29.22 -20.86 -4.63
C GLY A 459 30.18 -20.49 -5.77
N GLU A 460 31.23 -21.29 -5.97
CA GLU A 460 32.22 -21.05 -7.03
C GLU A 460 31.83 -21.66 -8.39
N SER A 461 30.70 -22.35 -8.51
CA SER A 461 30.31 -23.02 -9.76
C SER A 461 29.26 -22.22 -10.53
N VAL A 462 29.42 -22.13 -11.86
CA VAL A 462 28.35 -21.65 -12.73
C VAL A 462 27.17 -22.63 -12.64
N LEU A 463 25.95 -22.11 -12.62
CA LEU A 463 24.71 -22.90 -12.58
C LEU A 463 24.66 -23.86 -13.78
N ASP A 464 24.57 -25.15 -13.52
CA ASP A 464 24.36 -26.19 -14.54
C ASP A 464 22.85 -26.37 -14.74
N PRO A 465 22.30 -26.10 -15.94
CA PRO A 465 20.87 -26.21 -16.20
C PRO A 465 20.26 -27.58 -15.89
N ALA A 466 21.03 -28.67 -16.04
CA ALA A 466 20.55 -30.04 -15.84
C ALA A 466 20.77 -30.54 -14.41
N ARG A 467 21.67 -29.90 -13.64
CA ARG A 467 21.92 -30.27 -12.25
C ARG A 467 20.70 -29.95 -11.39
N ARG A 468 20.44 -30.81 -10.42
CA ARG A 468 19.45 -30.61 -9.35
C ARG A 468 20.11 -30.00 -8.13
N TYR A 469 19.45 -29.00 -7.56
CA TYR A 469 19.87 -28.23 -6.39
C TYR A 469 18.82 -28.38 -5.29
N SER A 470 19.27 -28.52 -4.04
CA SER A 470 18.36 -28.42 -2.90
C SER A 470 18.07 -26.95 -2.60
N VAL A 471 16.79 -26.63 -2.45
CA VAL A 471 16.29 -25.27 -2.26
C VAL A 471 15.41 -25.24 -1.02
N VAL A 472 15.42 -24.13 -0.30
CA VAL A 472 14.40 -23.77 0.69
C VAL A 472 13.72 -22.47 0.25
N ALA A 473 12.40 -22.41 0.30
CA ALA A 473 11.64 -21.24 -0.11
C ALA A 473 10.47 -20.97 0.84
N ASN A 474 9.94 -19.75 0.81
CA ASN A 474 8.63 -19.45 1.39
C ASN A 474 7.55 -20.33 0.71
N ALA A 475 6.72 -21.03 1.50
CA ALA A 475 5.75 -21.98 0.97
C ALA A 475 4.72 -21.35 0.01
N GLY A 476 4.36 -20.07 0.18
CA GLY A 476 3.44 -19.39 -0.75
C GLY A 476 3.97 -19.33 -2.18
N MET A 477 5.28 -19.31 -2.37
CA MET A 477 5.91 -19.33 -3.71
C MET A 477 5.61 -20.63 -4.45
N LEU A 478 5.44 -21.75 -3.74
CA LEU A 478 5.09 -23.05 -4.34
C LEU A 478 3.64 -23.06 -4.86
N GLU A 479 2.80 -22.13 -4.43
CA GLU A 479 1.44 -21.93 -4.93
C GLU A 479 1.37 -20.90 -6.08
N GLY A 480 2.51 -20.30 -6.45
CA GLY A 480 2.61 -19.30 -7.52
C GLY A 480 2.47 -17.85 -7.04
N LEU A 481 2.75 -17.58 -5.76
CA LEU A 481 2.89 -16.21 -5.25
C LEU A 481 3.80 -15.38 -6.19
N HIS A 482 3.37 -14.16 -6.51
CA HIS A 482 4.05 -13.24 -7.44
C HIS A 482 4.41 -13.86 -8.80
N LYS A 483 3.59 -14.80 -9.30
CA LYS A 483 3.76 -15.49 -10.59
C LYS A 483 5.00 -16.39 -10.68
N TYR A 484 5.61 -16.78 -9.55
CA TYR A 484 6.73 -17.72 -9.55
C TYR A 484 6.29 -19.18 -9.81
N ASP A 485 5.68 -19.43 -10.97
CA ASP A 485 5.07 -20.72 -11.33
C ASP A 485 6.08 -21.87 -11.41
N ALA A 486 7.35 -21.58 -11.70
CA ALA A 486 8.42 -22.57 -11.72
C ALA A 486 8.63 -23.29 -10.36
N PHE A 487 8.19 -22.73 -9.23
CA PHE A 487 8.22 -23.49 -7.97
C PHE A 487 7.21 -24.65 -7.94
N LYS A 488 6.13 -24.59 -8.73
CA LYS A 488 5.09 -25.64 -8.79
C LYS A 488 5.61 -26.96 -9.36
N THR A 489 6.69 -26.92 -10.14
CA THR A 489 7.31 -28.12 -10.76
C THR A 489 8.35 -28.78 -9.85
N GLY A 490 8.69 -28.13 -8.74
CA GLY A 490 9.70 -28.62 -7.80
C GLY A 490 9.37 -29.98 -7.22
N GLN A 491 10.41 -30.76 -6.95
CA GLN A 491 10.30 -32.14 -6.50
C GLN A 491 10.76 -32.32 -5.05
N ASN A 492 10.39 -33.43 -4.43
CA ASN A 492 10.77 -33.75 -3.03
C ASN A 492 10.36 -32.66 -2.03
N VAL A 493 9.18 -32.08 -2.22
CA VAL A 493 8.68 -30.97 -1.41
C VAL A 493 8.45 -31.44 0.03
N THR A 494 9.03 -30.72 1.00
CA THR A 494 8.79 -30.93 2.43
C THR A 494 8.57 -29.59 3.11
N GLU A 495 7.34 -29.35 3.57
CA GLU A 495 7.01 -28.18 4.39
C GLU A 495 7.50 -28.38 5.84
N LEU A 496 8.17 -27.37 6.39
CA LEU A 496 8.60 -27.38 7.78
C LEU A 496 7.42 -27.09 8.71
N GLN A 497 7.50 -27.59 9.95
CA GLN A 497 6.41 -27.40 10.91
C GLN A 497 6.38 -25.99 11.53
N ARG A 498 7.53 -25.33 11.59
CA ARG A 498 7.69 -23.98 12.19
C ARG A 498 7.57 -22.92 11.11
N SER A 499 6.99 -21.76 11.47
CA SER A 499 6.97 -20.60 10.58
C SER A 499 8.37 -20.04 10.35
N ILE A 500 8.56 -19.27 9.29
CA ILE A 500 9.79 -18.52 9.04
C ILE A 500 10.07 -17.57 10.20
N THR A 501 9.05 -16.86 10.69
CA THR A 501 9.16 -15.96 11.85
C THR A 501 9.67 -16.71 13.09
N ASP A 502 9.13 -17.90 13.40
CA ASP A 502 9.59 -18.70 14.54
C ASP A 502 11.04 -19.16 14.39
N LEU A 503 11.45 -19.55 13.18
CA LEU A 503 12.82 -20.00 12.89
C LEU A 503 13.81 -18.85 13.06
N VAL A 504 13.49 -17.68 12.53
CA VAL A 504 14.31 -16.47 12.64
C VAL A 504 14.36 -15.98 14.09
N GLU A 505 13.25 -15.98 14.81
CA GLU A 505 13.21 -15.63 16.23
C GLU A 505 14.13 -16.53 17.06
N ALA A 506 14.09 -17.85 16.85
CA ALA A 506 14.97 -18.77 17.55
C ALA A 506 16.44 -18.61 17.18
N ALA A 507 16.74 -18.32 15.91
CA ALA A 507 18.10 -18.04 15.45
C ALA A 507 18.63 -16.76 16.11
N PHE A 508 17.82 -15.71 16.18
CA PHE A 508 18.16 -14.43 16.82
C PHE A 508 18.46 -14.63 18.31
N ARG A 509 17.60 -15.36 19.03
CA ARG A 509 17.83 -15.69 20.45
C ARG A 509 19.12 -16.49 20.67
N LYS A 510 19.44 -17.39 19.74
CA LYS A 510 20.65 -18.23 19.82
C LYS A 510 21.93 -17.43 19.60
N VAL A 511 21.93 -16.49 18.65
CA VAL A 511 23.12 -15.68 18.31
C VAL A 511 23.28 -14.49 19.27
N GLY A 512 22.19 -13.93 19.76
CA GLY A 512 22.15 -12.80 20.70
C GLY A 512 22.43 -11.45 20.04
N THR A 513 23.49 -11.33 19.23
CA THR A 513 23.82 -10.13 18.46
C THR A 513 23.78 -10.40 16.96
N VAL A 514 22.84 -9.76 16.27
CA VAL A 514 22.60 -9.90 14.82
C VAL A 514 23.35 -8.81 14.06
N GLN A 515 23.95 -9.19 12.93
CA GLN A 515 24.67 -8.29 12.01
C GLN A 515 24.10 -8.40 10.61
N ALA A 516 24.17 -7.32 9.84
CA ALA A 516 23.80 -7.34 8.43
C ALA A 516 24.75 -8.26 7.65
N PRO A 517 24.24 -9.13 6.75
CA PRO A 517 25.10 -9.91 5.88
C PRO A 517 25.78 -9.00 4.84
N PRO A 518 26.97 -9.38 4.31
CA PRO A 518 27.56 -8.68 3.18
C PRO A 518 26.62 -8.77 1.97
N LEU A 519 26.49 -7.66 1.23
CA LEU A 519 25.71 -7.56 -0.02
C LEU A 519 26.64 -7.63 -1.25
N GLY A 520 26.06 -7.68 -2.43
CA GLY A 520 26.73 -7.76 -3.73
C GLY A 520 26.52 -9.08 -4.47
N ASP A 521 25.64 -9.96 -3.98
CA ASP A 521 25.31 -11.21 -4.66
C ASP A 521 24.29 -10.98 -5.78
N VAL A 522 23.53 -9.88 -5.71
CA VAL A 522 22.53 -9.52 -6.71
C VAL A 522 22.84 -8.15 -7.29
N THR A 523 22.78 -8.01 -8.61
CA THR A 523 22.90 -6.70 -9.28
C THR A 523 21.81 -6.54 -10.33
N VAL A 524 21.00 -5.51 -10.21
CA VAL A 524 19.94 -5.18 -11.18
C VAL A 524 20.29 -3.88 -11.89
N ARG A 525 20.23 -3.88 -13.22
CA ARG A 525 20.41 -2.69 -14.05
C ARG A 525 19.07 -2.32 -14.66
N GLN A 526 18.55 -1.15 -14.28
CA GLN A 526 17.24 -0.68 -14.71
C GLN A 526 17.35 0.47 -15.71
N GLU A 527 18.27 1.44 -15.51
CA GLU A 527 18.52 2.54 -16.45
C GLU A 527 19.98 3.05 -16.41
N GLY A 528 20.37 3.77 -17.48
CA GLY A 528 21.63 4.50 -17.68
C GLY A 528 21.59 5.32 -18.96
#